data_AF-A0A227JBI8-F1
#
_entry.id   AF-A0A227JBI8-F1
#
_cell.length_a   1.000
_cell.length_b   1.000
_cell.length_c   1.000
_cell.angle_alpha   90.00
_cell.angle_beta   90.00
_cell.angle_gamma   90.00
#
_symmetry.space_group_name_H-M   'P 1'
#
loop_
_entity.id
_entity.type
_entity.pdbx_description
1 polymer ?
#
loop_
_entity_poly.entity_id
_entity_poly.type
_entity_poly.pdbx_seq_one_letter_code
_entity_poly.pdbx_strand_id
1 'polypeptide(L)'
;MDQLTATLKKIEKQNYRAYQQIKGQYDFTDFTLFIDHVQGDPYASASRFRATRAWSLTGLEWLKDESPAFQRAARDFIARSFEQFAKQENTVSIALNGQTVLDSTAVLFTEEGIELRFRVNLPAEGRSVLGKKANNILTFHLPKFIRRATLERELDKEAMVKHCQVVEDQSALREQLEAHNLVAFVANGSVLPRIAGNCDLPMKEAVE
;
A
#
# COMPACT_ATOMS: atom_id res chain seq x y z
N MET A 1 -15.53 3.06 -14.60
CA MET A 1 -14.33 3.65 -15.24
C MET A 1 -14.69 4.79 -16.20
N ASP A 2 -15.55 4.58 -17.20
CA ASP A 2 -15.82 5.57 -18.26
C ASP A 2 -16.33 6.92 -17.76
N GLN A 3 -17.13 6.91 -16.69
CA GLN A 3 -17.60 8.14 -16.05
C GLN A 3 -16.45 9.00 -15.51
N LEU A 4 -15.44 8.39 -14.87
CA LEU A 4 -14.26 9.10 -14.38
C LEU A 4 -13.48 9.71 -15.55
N THR A 5 -13.26 8.94 -16.62
CA THR A 5 -12.60 9.42 -17.84
C THR A 5 -13.35 10.58 -18.49
N ALA A 6 -14.68 10.52 -18.55
CA ALA A 6 -15.50 11.59 -19.09
C ALA A 6 -15.37 12.87 -18.25
N THR A 7 -15.42 12.77 -16.92
CA THR A 7 -15.22 13.91 -16.01
C THR A 7 -13.82 14.50 -16.16
N LEU A 8 -12.78 13.67 -16.19
CA LEU A 8 -11.38 14.13 -16.35
C LEU A 8 -11.15 14.87 -17.68
N LYS A 9 -11.78 14.42 -18.77
CA LYS A 9 -11.73 15.12 -20.06
C LYS A 9 -12.45 16.48 -20.01
N LYS A 10 -13.57 16.58 -19.28
CA LYS A 10 -14.35 17.83 -19.15
C LYS A 10 -13.59 18.90 -18.36
N ILE A 11 -12.85 18.51 -17.34
CA ILE A 11 -12.12 19.45 -16.46
C ILE A 11 -10.73 19.85 -16.98
N GLU A 12 -10.30 19.32 -18.13
CA GLU A 12 -9.03 19.68 -18.78
C GLU A 12 -8.87 21.21 -18.90
N LYS A 13 -7.71 21.73 -18.49
CA LYS A 13 -7.36 23.16 -18.45
C LYS A 13 -8.26 24.06 -17.58
N GLN A 14 -9.23 23.51 -16.86
CA GLN A 14 -9.99 24.28 -15.86
C GLN A 14 -9.13 24.58 -14.63
N ASN A 15 -9.63 25.46 -13.76
CA ASN A 15 -9.01 25.72 -12.47
C ASN A 15 -8.90 24.43 -11.63
N TYR A 16 -7.82 24.28 -10.86
CA TYR A 16 -7.52 23.12 -10.02
C TYR A 16 -8.69 22.65 -9.14
N ARG A 17 -9.53 23.59 -8.66
CA ARG A 17 -10.75 23.29 -7.90
C ARG A 17 -11.70 22.34 -8.64
N ALA A 18 -11.65 22.27 -9.97
CA ALA A 18 -12.44 21.36 -10.79
C ALA A 18 -12.19 19.89 -10.47
N TYR A 19 -11.04 19.51 -9.90
CA TYR A 19 -10.82 18.15 -9.40
C TYR A 19 -11.82 17.75 -8.31
N GLN A 20 -12.48 18.67 -7.61
CA GLN A 20 -13.53 18.30 -6.65
C GLN A 20 -14.68 17.50 -7.31
N GLN A 21 -14.86 17.63 -8.62
CA GLN A 21 -15.86 16.87 -9.40
C GLN A 21 -15.51 15.38 -9.57
N ILE A 22 -14.25 14.98 -9.35
CA ILE A 22 -13.85 13.56 -9.39
C ILE A 22 -14.01 12.87 -8.02
N LYS A 23 -14.46 13.57 -6.98
CA LYS A 23 -14.73 12.95 -5.69
C LYS A 23 -15.88 11.95 -5.82
N GLY A 24 -15.70 10.74 -5.32
CA GLY A 24 -16.74 9.71 -5.35
C GLY A 24 -16.20 8.29 -5.47
N GLN A 25 -17.10 7.39 -5.86
CA GLN A 25 -16.84 5.97 -6.05
C GLN A 25 -16.94 5.62 -7.54
N TYR A 26 -16.02 4.79 -8.02
CA TYR A 26 -15.97 4.35 -9.40
C TYR A 26 -15.73 2.85 -9.46
N ASP A 27 -16.65 2.14 -10.12
CA ASP A 27 -16.50 0.72 -10.39
C ASP A 27 -15.54 0.49 -11.58
N PHE A 28 -14.53 -0.35 -11.39
CA PHE A 28 -13.56 -0.78 -12.38
C PHE A 28 -13.73 -2.25 -12.78
N THR A 29 -14.87 -2.86 -12.45
CA THR A 29 -15.23 -4.29 -12.64
C THR A 29 -14.52 -5.22 -11.67
N ASP A 30 -13.20 -5.13 -11.57
CA ASP A 30 -12.39 -6.04 -10.74
C ASP A 30 -11.88 -5.42 -9.43
N PHE A 31 -12.18 -4.14 -9.24
CA PHE A 31 -12.02 -3.40 -7.99
C PHE A 31 -12.95 -2.19 -8.00
N THR A 32 -13.23 -1.65 -6.81
CA THR A 32 -13.89 -0.34 -6.67
C THR A 32 -12.87 0.69 -6.21
N LEU A 33 -12.77 1.80 -6.94
CA LEU A 33 -11.94 2.96 -6.60
C LEU A 33 -12.76 4.00 -5.85
N PHE A 34 -12.22 4.51 -4.74
CA PHE A 34 -12.78 5.61 -3.97
C PHE A 34 -11.82 6.79 -3.99
N ILE A 35 -12.36 7.98 -4.24
CA ILE A 35 -11.65 9.26 -4.17
C ILE A 35 -12.26 10.03 -3.00
N ASP A 36 -11.71 9.82 -1.81
CA ASP A 36 -12.31 10.31 -0.56
C ASP A 36 -12.05 11.80 -0.33
N HIS A 37 -10.84 12.24 -0.65
CA HIS A 37 -10.40 13.61 -0.47
C HIS A 37 -9.56 14.06 -1.65
N VAL A 38 -9.99 15.15 -2.27
CA VAL A 38 -9.27 15.83 -3.34
C VAL A 38 -8.52 17.01 -2.74
N GLN A 39 -7.21 17.07 -2.97
CA GLN A 39 -6.35 18.14 -2.47
C GLN A 39 -6.79 19.51 -3.01
N GLY A 40 -6.67 20.55 -2.18
CA GLY A 40 -7.12 21.91 -2.52
C GLY A 40 -6.24 22.62 -3.55
N ASP A 41 -4.96 22.24 -3.62
CA ASP A 41 -3.99 22.80 -4.55
C ASP A 41 -2.89 21.77 -4.93
N PRO A 42 -2.10 21.99 -5.99
CA PRO A 42 -1.06 21.06 -6.44
C PRO A 42 0.10 20.82 -5.45
N TYR A 43 0.33 21.76 -4.53
CA TYR A 43 1.41 21.73 -3.53
C TYR A 43 0.92 21.31 -2.14
N ALA A 44 -0.39 21.21 -1.92
CA ALA A 44 -0.96 20.62 -0.72
C ALA A 44 -0.64 19.12 -0.61
N SER A 45 -0.90 18.58 0.58
CA SER A 45 -0.89 17.14 0.79
C SER A 45 -1.74 16.41 -0.26
N ALA A 46 -1.15 15.39 -0.88
CA ALA A 46 -1.76 14.64 -1.97
C ALA A 46 -3.14 14.06 -1.61
N SER A 47 -3.98 13.96 -2.64
CA SER A 47 -5.35 13.47 -2.56
C SER A 47 -5.40 12.03 -2.03
N ARG A 48 -6.43 11.69 -1.24
CA ARG A 48 -6.59 10.38 -0.59
C ARG A 48 -7.49 9.47 -1.42
N PHE A 49 -6.98 8.30 -1.71
CA PHE A 49 -7.64 7.28 -2.52
C PHE A 49 -7.73 5.97 -1.74
N ARG A 50 -8.77 5.20 -2.02
CA ARG A 50 -8.87 3.80 -1.61
C ARG A 50 -9.23 2.93 -2.79
N ALA A 51 -8.81 1.68 -2.76
CA ALA A 51 -9.27 0.66 -3.68
C ALA A 51 -9.67 -0.59 -2.90
N THR A 52 -10.81 -1.18 -3.24
CA THR A 52 -11.28 -2.43 -2.61
C THR A 52 -11.39 -3.52 -3.65
N ARG A 53 -10.96 -4.73 -3.30
CA ARG A 53 -11.02 -5.92 -4.16
C ARG A 53 -11.53 -7.12 -3.38
N ALA A 54 -12.56 -7.76 -3.91
CA ALA A 54 -13.13 -8.97 -3.31
C ALA A 54 -12.14 -10.14 -3.34
N TRP A 55 -12.13 -10.97 -2.29
CA TRP A 55 -11.23 -12.13 -2.16
C TRP A 55 -11.27 -13.09 -3.37
N SER A 56 -12.46 -13.32 -3.92
CA SER A 56 -12.68 -14.17 -5.10
C SER A 56 -11.85 -13.78 -6.33
N LEU A 57 -11.36 -12.54 -6.41
CA LEU A 57 -10.59 -12.01 -7.54
C LEU A 57 -9.08 -11.95 -7.27
N THR A 58 -8.62 -12.35 -6.08
CA THR A 58 -7.23 -12.16 -5.64
C THR A 58 -6.44 -13.47 -5.60
N GLY A 59 -7.08 -14.62 -5.38
CA GLY A 59 -6.38 -15.88 -5.09
C GLY A 59 -5.68 -15.88 -3.73
N LEU A 60 -5.97 -14.91 -2.87
CA LEU A 60 -5.34 -14.72 -1.56
C LEU A 60 -6.30 -15.02 -0.40
N GLU A 61 -7.44 -15.68 -0.67
CA GLU A 61 -8.47 -15.97 0.33
C GLU A 61 -7.98 -16.86 1.47
N TRP A 62 -7.00 -17.72 1.20
CA TRP A 62 -6.34 -18.57 2.20
C TRP A 62 -5.69 -17.77 3.35
N LEU A 63 -5.36 -16.49 3.13
CA LEU A 63 -4.82 -15.63 4.19
C LEU A 63 -5.80 -15.42 5.35
N LYS A 64 -7.11 -15.60 5.13
CA LYS A 64 -8.13 -15.43 6.17
C LYS A 64 -8.03 -16.49 7.26
N ASP A 65 -7.51 -17.67 6.92
CA ASP A 65 -7.40 -18.81 7.82
C ASP A 65 -6.09 -18.79 8.64
N GLU A 66 -5.18 -17.86 8.31
CA GLU A 66 -3.89 -17.70 8.98
C GLU A 66 -3.99 -16.85 10.26
N SER A 67 -2.95 -16.91 11.11
CA SER A 67 -2.93 -16.15 12.36
C SER A 67 -3.00 -14.63 12.15
N PRO A 68 -3.48 -13.84 13.14
CA PRO A 68 -3.50 -12.38 13.04
C PRO A 68 -2.11 -11.75 12.79
N ALA A 69 -1.04 -12.39 13.25
CA ALA A 69 0.34 -11.94 13.00
C ALA A 69 0.73 -12.18 11.53
N PHE A 70 0.41 -13.36 10.99
CA PHE A 70 0.63 -13.69 9.59
C PHE A 70 -0.14 -12.74 8.66
N GLN A 71 -1.43 -12.48 8.96
CA GLN A 71 -2.25 -11.55 8.18
C GLN A 71 -1.70 -10.12 8.19
N ARG A 72 -1.21 -9.65 9.35
CA ARG A 72 -0.57 -8.32 9.47
C ARG A 72 0.66 -8.20 8.58
N ALA A 73 1.46 -9.25 8.52
CA ALA A 73 2.63 -9.30 7.65
C ALA A 73 2.27 -9.37 6.17
N ALA A 74 1.24 -10.14 5.80
CA ALA A 74 0.74 -10.17 4.43
C ALA A 74 0.27 -8.78 3.96
N ARG A 75 -0.42 -8.03 4.84
CA ARG A 75 -0.83 -6.64 4.59
C ARG A 75 0.38 -5.72 4.35
N ASP A 76 1.43 -5.84 5.17
CA ASP A 76 2.68 -5.08 4.99
C ASP A 76 3.39 -5.46 3.68
N PHE A 77 3.49 -6.74 3.35
CA PHE A 77 4.06 -7.23 2.09
C PHE A 77 3.33 -6.68 0.87
N ILE A 78 1.99 -6.67 0.89
CA ILE A 78 1.16 -6.08 -0.16
C ILE A 78 1.43 -4.58 -0.30
N ALA A 79 1.58 -3.84 0.82
CA ALA A 79 1.90 -2.42 0.79
C ALA A 79 3.26 -2.15 0.11
N ARG A 80 4.29 -2.93 0.46
CA ARG A 80 5.63 -2.85 -0.14
C ARG A 80 5.62 -3.23 -1.62
N SER A 81 4.85 -4.25 -1.98
CA SER A 81 4.68 -4.67 -3.38
C SER A 81 4.01 -3.58 -4.21
N PHE A 82 2.97 -2.93 -3.66
CA PHE A 82 2.32 -1.80 -4.31
C PHE A 82 3.29 -0.64 -4.54
N GLU A 83 4.10 -0.26 -3.54
CA GLU A 83 5.13 0.79 -3.68
C GLU A 83 6.13 0.43 -4.78
N GLN A 84 6.63 -0.81 -4.78
CA GLN A 84 7.61 -1.27 -5.75
C GLN A 84 7.05 -1.27 -7.19
N PHE A 85 5.76 -1.58 -7.37
CA PHE A 85 5.10 -1.49 -8.68
C PHE A 85 4.81 -0.05 -9.10
N ALA A 86 4.51 0.83 -8.13
CA ALA A 86 4.22 2.25 -8.36
C ALA A 86 5.48 3.12 -8.50
N LYS A 87 6.69 2.57 -8.30
CA LYS A 87 7.97 3.29 -8.29
C LYS A 87 8.28 4.14 -9.53
N GLN A 88 7.70 3.78 -10.68
CA GLN A 88 7.85 4.54 -11.93
C GLN A 88 6.85 5.71 -12.04
N GLU A 89 5.85 5.78 -11.15
CA GLU A 89 4.80 6.77 -11.11
C GLU A 89 4.83 7.51 -9.77
N ASN A 90 5.75 8.48 -9.67
CA ASN A 90 6.01 9.24 -8.44
C ASN A 90 4.79 10.03 -7.91
N THR A 91 3.72 10.15 -8.70
CA THR A 91 2.48 10.79 -8.26
C THR A 91 1.66 9.90 -7.33
N VAL A 92 1.89 8.58 -7.34
CA VAL A 92 1.19 7.61 -6.49
C VAL A 92 2.09 7.21 -5.33
N SER A 93 1.57 7.24 -4.11
CA SER A 93 2.32 6.81 -2.93
C SER A 93 1.45 6.10 -1.91
N ILE A 94 2.01 5.07 -1.28
CA ILE A 94 1.38 4.33 -0.18
C ILE A 94 2.24 4.49 1.07
N ALA A 95 1.62 4.50 2.25
CA ALA A 95 2.36 4.66 3.49
C ALA A 95 3.11 3.35 3.84
N LEU A 96 4.42 3.45 4.01
CA LEU A 96 5.29 2.37 4.49
C LEU A 96 5.89 2.71 5.86
N ASN A 97 6.30 1.69 6.60
CA ASN A 97 6.80 1.82 7.98
C ASN A 97 8.28 1.44 8.12
N GLY A 98 9.07 1.67 7.05
CA GLY A 98 10.51 1.42 7.04
C GLY A 98 10.83 -0.05 7.32
N GLN A 99 11.70 -0.29 8.30
CA GLN A 99 12.14 -1.64 8.70
C GLN A 99 11.15 -2.39 9.60
N THR A 100 10.05 -1.76 9.99
CA THR A 100 9.05 -2.34 10.91
C THR A 100 7.81 -2.84 10.17
N VAL A 101 7.13 -3.83 10.77
CA VAL A 101 5.82 -4.33 10.34
C VAL A 101 4.79 -3.89 11.37
N LEU A 102 3.97 -2.90 11.02
CA LEU A 102 2.96 -2.33 11.91
C LEU A 102 1.56 -2.73 11.45
N ASP A 103 0.60 -2.65 12.38
CA ASP A 103 -0.82 -2.75 12.04
C ASP A 103 -1.30 -1.45 11.37
N SER A 104 -0.90 -1.29 10.10
CA SER A 104 -1.10 -0.07 9.30
C SER A 104 -2.43 -0.07 8.56
N THR A 105 -3.02 1.11 8.38
CA THR A 105 -4.22 1.27 7.55
C THR A 105 -3.95 1.34 6.06
N ALA A 106 -2.69 1.30 5.63
CA ALA A 106 -2.31 1.31 4.21
C ALA A 106 -2.91 0.12 3.44
N VAL A 107 -2.99 -1.03 4.10
CA VAL A 107 -3.64 -2.24 3.58
C VAL A 107 -4.46 -2.86 4.70
N LEU A 108 -5.73 -3.16 4.42
CA LEU A 108 -6.65 -3.79 5.34
C LEU A 108 -7.25 -5.04 4.72
N PHE A 109 -7.48 -6.04 5.55
CA PHE A 109 -8.31 -7.19 5.22
C PHE A 109 -9.66 -7.02 5.90
N THR A 110 -10.73 -7.28 5.16
CA THR A 110 -12.10 -7.33 5.65
C THR A 110 -12.71 -8.67 5.28
N GLU A 111 -13.92 -8.95 5.74
CA GLU A 111 -14.64 -10.17 5.34
C GLU A 111 -14.86 -10.23 3.82
N GLU A 112 -15.07 -9.07 3.19
CA GLU A 112 -15.35 -8.95 1.76
C GLU A 112 -14.08 -9.02 0.91
N GLY A 113 -12.95 -8.50 1.39
CA GLY A 113 -11.76 -8.41 0.54
C GLY A 113 -10.56 -7.67 1.12
N ILE A 114 -9.72 -7.20 0.19
CA ILE A 114 -8.53 -6.39 0.45
C ILE A 114 -8.85 -4.93 0.14
N GLU A 115 -8.57 -4.04 1.09
CA GLU A 115 -8.63 -2.60 0.90
C GLU A 115 -7.22 -1.99 0.91
N LEU A 116 -6.88 -1.26 -0.14
CA LEU A 116 -5.67 -0.46 -0.25
C LEU A 116 -6.01 1.01 0.02
N ARG A 117 -5.21 1.70 0.82
CA ARG A 117 -5.29 3.15 1.07
C ARG A 117 -3.99 3.83 0.68
N PHE A 118 -4.07 4.76 -0.25
CA PHE A 118 -2.90 5.43 -0.82
C PHE A 118 -3.22 6.87 -1.21
N ARG A 119 -2.23 7.58 -1.72
CA ARG A 119 -2.34 8.95 -2.16
C ARG A 119 -1.98 9.08 -3.62
N VAL A 120 -2.62 10.04 -4.27
CA VAL A 120 -2.31 10.43 -5.65
C VAL A 120 -2.17 11.95 -5.71
N ASN A 121 -1.01 12.43 -6.14
CA ASN A 121 -0.78 13.84 -6.39
C ASN A 121 -1.32 14.19 -7.78
N LEU A 122 -2.45 14.91 -7.81
CA LEU A 122 -3.15 15.18 -9.06
C LEU A 122 -2.39 16.24 -9.90
N PRO A 123 -2.13 15.98 -11.19
CA PRO A 123 -1.24 16.82 -11.99
C PRO A 123 -1.90 18.14 -12.40
N ALA A 124 -1.08 19.19 -12.49
CA ALA A 124 -1.49 20.51 -12.97
C ALA A 124 -0.33 21.25 -13.66
N GLU A 125 -0.67 22.20 -14.51
CA GLU A 125 0.23 23.23 -15.04
C GLU A 125 -0.09 24.54 -14.33
N GLY A 126 0.73 24.89 -13.33
CA GLY A 126 0.37 25.94 -12.37
C GLY A 126 -0.92 25.57 -11.64
N ARG A 127 -2.00 26.32 -11.88
CA ARG A 127 -3.34 26.04 -11.31
C ARG A 127 -4.33 25.44 -12.33
N SER A 128 -3.86 25.10 -13.53
CA SER A 128 -4.70 24.52 -14.58
C SER A 128 -4.61 22.99 -14.54
N VAL A 129 -5.75 22.32 -14.54
CA VAL A 129 -5.86 20.86 -14.49
C VAL A 129 -5.25 20.21 -15.74
N LEU A 130 -4.37 19.23 -15.53
CA LEU A 130 -3.89 18.33 -16.59
C LEU A 130 -4.72 17.03 -16.60
N GLY A 131 -5.97 17.14 -17.04
CA GLY A 131 -6.96 16.07 -17.05
C GLY A 131 -6.54 14.84 -17.86
N LYS A 132 -5.88 15.03 -19.01
CA LYS A 132 -5.30 13.92 -19.81
C LYS A 132 -4.24 13.13 -19.03
N LYS A 133 -3.35 13.83 -18.31
CA LYS A 133 -2.31 13.20 -17.49
C LYS A 133 -2.93 12.49 -16.28
N ALA A 134 -3.88 13.14 -15.60
CA ALA A 134 -4.64 12.53 -14.51
C ALA A 134 -5.39 11.27 -14.96
N ASN A 135 -6.00 11.29 -16.14
CA ASN A 135 -6.66 10.12 -16.71
C ASN A 135 -5.66 8.98 -16.95
N ASN A 136 -4.49 9.27 -17.51
CA ASN A 136 -3.45 8.23 -17.69
C ASN A 136 -3.01 7.61 -16.36
N ILE A 137 -2.81 8.43 -15.32
CA ILE A 137 -2.46 7.94 -13.98
C ILE A 137 -3.58 7.06 -13.42
N LEU A 138 -4.81 7.59 -13.36
CA LEU A 138 -5.93 6.97 -12.65
C LEU A 138 -6.57 5.78 -13.38
N THR A 139 -6.53 5.75 -14.71
CA THR A 139 -7.24 4.73 -15.51
C THR A 139 -6.33 3.78 -16.27
N PHE A 140 -5.01 4.03 -16.32
CA PHE A 140 -4.07 3.14 -16.99
C PHE A 140 -2.97 2.60 -16.08
N HIS A 141 -2.26 3.47 -15.34
CA HIS A 141 -1.18 3.05 -14.45
C HIS A 141 -1.70 2.49 -13.13
N LEU A 142 -2.51 3.28 -12.41
CA LEU A 142 -3.02 2.93 -11.07
C LEU A 142 -3.76 1.57 -11.04
N PRO A 143 -4.67 1.25 -11.99
CA PRO A 143 -5.33 -0.05 -11.99
C PRO A 143 -4.37 -1.24 -12.08
N LYS A 144 -3.21 -1.09 -12.75
CA LYS A 144 -2.20 -2.15 -12.84
C LYS A 144 -1.52 -2.38 -11.50
N PHE A 145 -1.19 -1.31 -10.77
CA PHE A 145 -0.54 -1.43 -9.46
C PHE A 145 -1.47 -2.08 -8.44
N ILE A 146 -2.73 -1.65 -8.40
CA ILE A 146 -3.77 -2.24 -7.55
C ILE A 146 -3.87 -3.75 -7.83
N ARG A 147 -4.04 -4.15 -9.10
CA ARG A 147 -4.17 -5.56 -9.48
C ARG A 147 -2.96 -6.39 -9.10
N ARG A 148 -1.76 -5.95 -9.48
CA ARG A 148 -0.52 -6.71 -9.23
C ARG A 148 -0.23 -6.86 -7.75
N ALA A 149 -0.50 -5.85 -6.94
CA ALA A 149 -0.31 -5.92 -5.49
C ALA A 149 -1.30 -6.84 -4.78
N THR A 150 -2.41 -7.23 -5.44
CA THR A 150 -3.53 -7.96 -4.81
C THR A 150 -3.94 -9.19 -5.62
N LEU A 151 -3.02 -9.78 -6.39
CA LEU A 151 -3.26 -10.97 -7.17
C LEU A 151 -2.12 -11.96 -6.93
N GLU A 152 -2.43 -13.15 -6.42
CA GLU A 152 -1.45 -14.14 -5.96
C GLU A 152 -0.36 -14.41 -7.01
N ARG A 153 -0.75 -14.67 -8.27
CA ARG A 153 0.19 -14.96 -9.36
C ARG A 153 1.10 -13.80 -9.79
N GLU A 154 0.81 -12.57 -9.35
CA GLU A 154 1.62 -11.37 -9.63
C GLU A 154 2.59 -11.05 -8.48
N LEU A 155 2.42 -11.71 -7.33
CA LEU A 155 3.27 -11.60 -6.16
C LEU A 155 4.30 -12.73 -6.16
N ASP A 156 5.47 -12.46 -5.60
CA ASP A 156 6.41 -13.51 -5.25
C ASP A 156 5.88 -14.24 -4.01
N LYS A 157 5.18 -15.36 -4.25
CA LYS A 157 4.53 -16.15 -3.19
C LYS A 157 5.53 -16.68 -2.17
N GLU A 158 6.70 -17.12 -2.61
CA GLU A 158 7.73 -17.65 -1.72
C GLU A 158 8.25 -16.55 -0.79
N ALA A 159 8.56 -15.37 -1.36
CA ALA A 159 8.96 -14.22 -0.57
C ALA A 159 7.85 -13.73 0.39
N MET A 160 6.59 -13.75 -0.05
CA MET A 160 5.45 -13.36 0.78
C MET A 160 5.28 -14.31 1.97
N VAL A 161 5.28 -15.62 1.73
CA VAL A 161 5.14 -16.62 2.80
C VAL A 161 6.28 -16.48 3.80
N LYS A 162 7.53 -16.35 3.33
CA LYS A 162 8.69 -16.13 4.20
C LYS A 162 8.56 -14.84 5.02
N HIS A 163 8.11 -13.75 4.42
CA HIS A 163 7.87 -12.49 5.11
C HIS A 163 6.82 -12.66 6.23
N CYS A 164 5.75 -13.41 5.96
CA CYS A 164 4.69 -13.64 6.93
C CYS A 164 5.13 -14.55 8.09
N GLN A 165 5.80 -15.65 7.78
CA GLN A 165 6.35 -16.58 8.78
C GLN A 165 7.29 -15.89 9.76
N VAL A 166 8.19 -15.02 9.27
CA VAL A 166 9.12 -14.28 10.15
C VAL A 166 8.40 -13.36 11.14
N VAL A 167 7.25 -12.78 10.78
CA VAL A 167 6.45 -11.93 11.68
C VAL A 167 5.60 -12.76 12.63
N GLU A 168 5.07 -13.88 12.15
CA GLU A 168 4.36 -14.86 12.98
C GLU A 168 5.28 -15.43 14.07
N ASP A 169 6.48 -15.85 13.70
CA ASP A 169 7.53 -16.30 14.64
C ASP A 169 7.85 -15.20 15.66
N GLN A 170 7.98 -13.94 15.23
CA GLN A 170 8.19 -12.83 16.16
C GLN A 170 7.01 -12.63 17.13
N SER A 171 5.77 -12.92 16.74
CA SER A 171 4.61 -12.88 17.65
C SER A 171 4.67 -14.04 18.65
N ALA A 172 4.87 -15.26 18.15
CA ALA A 172 4.96 -16.47 18.96
C ALA A 172 6.10 -16.38 19.99
N LEU A 173 7.30 -15.95 19.57
CA LEU A 173 8.45 -15.73 20.44
C LEU A 173 8.18 -14.68 21.53
N ARG A 174 7.37 -13.66 21.24
CA ARG A 174 7.00 -12.63 22.21
C ARG A 174 5.97 -13.12 23.22
N GLU A 175 5.00 -13.92 22.79
CA GLU A 175 3.94 -14.47 23.63
C GLU A 175 4.47 -15.46 24.68
N GLN A 176 5.55 -16.20 24.36
CA GLN A 176 6.17 -17.14 25.29
C GLN A 176 7.11 -16.51 26.32
N LEU A 177 7.43 -15.22 26.24
CA LEU A 177 8.41 -14.57 27.13
C LEU A 177 7.99 -14.67 28.61
N GLU A 178 6.73 -14.35 28.91
CA GLU A 178 6.18 -14.38 30.26
C GLU A 178 6.25 -15.79 30.86
N ALA A 179 5.86 -16.81 30.10
CA ALA A 179 5.90 -18.21 30.52
C ALA A 179 7.33 -18.68 30.86
N HIS A 180 8.35 -18.02 30.32
CA HIS A 180 9.76 -18.30 30.58
C HIS A 180 10.40 -17.32 31.58
N ASN A 181 9.62 -16.42 32.21
CA ASN A 181 10.11 -15.35 33.08
C ASN A 181 11.19 -14.46 32.41
N LEU A 182 11.03 -14.19 31.11
CA LEU A 182 11.92 -13.33 30.33
C LEU A 182 11.23 -11.99 30.02
N VAL A 183 12.00 -10.90 30.04
CA VAL A 183 11.52 -9.58 29.60
C VAL A 183 11.95 -9.23 28.18
N ALA A 184 12.94 -9.95 27.66
CA ALA A 184 13.47 -9.80 26.31
C ALA A 184 14.16 -11.09 25.88
N PHE A 185 14.25 -11.30 24.57
CA PHE A 185 15.02 -12.36 23.95
C PHE A 185 15.78 -11.78 22.76
N VAL A 186 17.10 -11.98 22.73
CA VAL A 186 17.97 -11.61 21.60
C VAL A 186 18.52 -12.90 21.04
N ALA A 187 18.11 -13.25 19.82
CA ALA A 187 18.60 -14.44 19.16
C ALA A 187 20.09 -14.30 18.84
N ASN A 188 20.87 -15.37 19.05
CA ASN A 188 22.25 -15.42 18.57
C ASN A 188 22.26 -15.24 17.05
N GLY A 189 23.26 -14.51 16.52
CA GLY A 189 23.29 -14.15 15.11
C GLY A 189 22.57 -12.85 14.76
N SER A 190 22.06 -12.10 15.75
CA SER A 190 21.34 -10.85 15.50
C SER A 190 22.31 -9.70 15.17
N VAL A 191 22.09 -9.04 14.03
CA VAL A 191 22.81 -7.80 13.68
C VAL A 191 22.17 -6.59 14.36
N LEU A 192 22.70 -6.23 15.53
CA LEU A 192 22.25 -5.06 16.30
C LEU A 192 22.73 -3.70 15.76
N PRO A 193 24.01 -3.50 15.37
CA PRO A 193 24.47 -2.18 14.95
C PRO A 193 23.80 -1.73 13.65
N ARG A 194 23.54 -0.41 13.55
CA ARG A 194 22.95 0.21 12.36
C ARG A 194 24.03 0.84 11.49
N ILE A 195 23.75 1.09 10.22
CA ILE A 195 24.72 1.71 9.28
C ILE A 195 25.25 3.04 9.82
N ALA A 196 24.36 3.89 10.36
CA ALA A 196 24.70 5.18 10.92
C ALA A 196 23.58 5.67 11.86
N GLY A 197 23.84 6.69 12.68
CA GLY A 197 22.83 7.24 13.62
C GLY A 197 21.59 7.84 12.96
N ASN A 198 21.62 8.12 11.65
CA ASN A 198 20.50 8.62 10.86
C ASN A 198 19.91 7.57 9.90
N CYS A 199 20.30 6.29 10.01
CA CYS A 199 19.88 5.23 9.11
C CYS A 199 19.51 3.96 9.90
N ASP A 200 18.23 3.57 9.84
CA ASP A 200 17.72 2.40 10.55
C ASP A 200 17.99 1.07 9.81
N LEU A 201 18.88 1.04 8.81
CA LEU A 201 19.28 -0.21 8.16
C LEU A 201 20.37 -0.92 8.97
N PRO A 202 20.43 -2.28 8.96
CA PRO A 202 21.47 -3.02 9.67
C PRO A 202 22.86 -2.75 9.06
N MET A 203 23.87 -2.67 9.92
CA MET A 203 25.27 -2.56 9.49
C MET A 203 25.70 -3.85 8.78
N LYS A 204 26.32 -3.71 7.61
CA LYS A 204 26.90 -4.85 6.90
C LYS A 204 28.21 -5.27 7.59
N GLU A 205 28.50 -6.57 7.62
CA GLU A 205 29.74 -7.11 8.22
C GLU A 205 29.90 -6.80 9.71
N ALA A 206 28.77 -6.70 10.42
CA ALA A 206 28.78 -6.58 11.87
C ALA A 206 29.26 -7.88 12.54
N VAL A 207 29.79 -7.77 13.75
CA VAL A 207 30.00 -8.93 14.61
C VAL A 207 28.64 -9.38 15.12
N GLU A 208 28.25 -10.62 14.81
CA GLU A 208 26.97 -11.26 15.14
C GLU A 208 27.03 -12.11 16.41
#